data_AF-A0A849BXY6-F1
#
_entry.id   AF-A0A849BXY6-F1
#
_cell.length_a   1.000
_cell.length_b   1.000
_cell.length_c   1.000
_cell.angle_alpha   90.00
_cell.angle_beta   90.00
_cell.angle_gamma   90.00
#
_symmetry.space_group_name_H-M   'P 1'
#
loop_
_entity.id
_entity.type
_entity.pdbx_description
1 polymer ?
#
loop_
_entity_poly.entity_id
_entity_poly.type
_entity_poly.pdbx_seq_one_letter_code
_entity_poly.pdbx_strand_id
1 'polypeptide(L)'
;MNNYEHTGTLAALRDDWIMRSMLSRVGDIPELVLLPVLRVVAEDRAAVDAGWADITAQRTRTRLFEPPRWSWKRRYGQFVRELEWAITELTRVMPAEDVTELVSSAVAARLRRWLRYVLPTFESVRLVPKGMYPSVMDAGVSFATFLVGPIHRTGVEADGTLVYDIPECAMHTSVSAPEAQTNSCLMGCKAACEKVFDRDSAFPLEFDPHLPGLGCTLRVHPAAPRDTRAAIA
;
A
#
# COMPACT_ATOMS: atom_id res chain seq x y z
N MET A 1 -11.05 19.43 12.31
CA MET A 1 -9.92 20.07 11.59
C MET A 1 -8.67 19.38 12.10
N ASN A 2 -8.09 18.44 11.33
CA ASN A 2 -6.96 17.63 11.80
C ASN A 2 -5.67 18.47 11.81
N ASN A 3 -5.09 18.60 12.99
CA ASN A 3 -3.76 19.14 13.23
C ASN A 3 -2.70 18.15 12.75
N TYR A 4 -2.42 18.13 11.44
CA TYR A 4 -1.15 17.69 10.90
C TYR A 4 -0.14 18.84 11.02
N GLU A 5 0.28 19.15 12.25
CA GLU A 5 1.39 20.07 12.47
C GLU A 5 2.71 19.32 12.32
N HIS A 6 3.53 19.83 11.39
CA HIS A 6 4.95 19.50 11.16
C HIS A 6 5.34 18.26 10.34
N THR A 7 4.81 18.11 9.12
CA THR A 7 5.67 17.64 8.01
C THR A 7 6.24 18.85 7.29
N GLY A 8 7.55 19.10 7.42
CA GLY A 8 8.22 20.20 6.74
C GLY A 8 8.00 20.15 5.21
N THR A 9 8.00 21.31 4.55
CA THR A 9 7.74 21.44 3.10
C THR A 9 8.56 20.46 2.24
N LEU A 10 9.80 20.16 2.64
CA LEU A 10 10.67 19.19 1.98
C LEU A 10 10.15 17.74 2.06
N ALA A 11 9.64 17.32 3.22
CA ALA A 11 9.07 15.99 3.38
C ALA A 11 7.81 15.83 2.51
N ALA A 12 6.94 16.84 2.48
CA ALA A 12 5.75 16.82 1.62
C ALA A 12 6.10 16.78 0.12
N LEU A 13 7.17 17.46 -0.30
CA LEU A 13 7.69 17.38 -1.68
C LEU A 13 8.24 15.99 -2.01
N ARG A 14 9.05 15.42 -1.12
CA ARG A 14 9.59 14.06 -1.24
C ARG A 14 8.45 13.06 -1.39
N ASP A 15 7.47 13.11 -0.50
CA ASP A 15 6.37 12.15 -0.44
C ASP A 15 5.47 12.24 -1.68
N ASP A 16 5.14 13.44 -2.15
CA ASP A 16 4.41 13.62 -3.43
C ASP A 16 5.22 13.09 -4.62
N TRP A 17 6.54 13.28 -4.65
CA TRP A 17 7.39 12.77 -5.74
C TRP A 17 7.47 11.24 -5.74
N ILE A 18 7.70 10.61 -4.58
CA ILE A 18 7.74 9.14 -4.45
C ILE A 18 6.37 8.55 -4.82
N MET A 19 5.28 9.15 -4.33
CA MET A 19 3.92 8.72 -4.63
C MET A 19 3.62 8.79 -6.14
N ARG A 20 4.01 9.88 -6.83
CA ARG A 20 3.87 9.98 -8.29
C ARG A 20 4.65 8.89 -9.02
N SER A 21 5.89 8.61 -8.58
CA SER A 21 6.72 7.55 -9.14
C SER A 21 6.05 6.19 -8.99
N MET A 22 5.56 5.86 -7.80
CA MET A 22 4.84 4.61 -7.54
C MET A 22 3.55 4.51 -8.36
N LEU A 23 2.70 5.54 -8.32
CA LEU A 23 1.43 5.57 -9.06
C LEU A 23 1.61 5.53 -10.58
N SER A 24 2.75 6.00 -11.11
CA SER A 24 3.05 5.81 -12.54
C SER A 24 3.18 4.33 -12.96
N ARG A 25 3.36 3.43 -11.99
CA ARG A 25 3.50 1.98 -12.18
C ARG A 25 2.34 1.16 -11.63
N VAL A 26 1.67 1.66 -10.59
CA VAL A 26 0.61 0.96 -9.84
C VAL A 26 -0.77 1.53 -10.13
N GLY A 27 -0.86 2.82 -10.47
CA GLY A 27 -2.11 3.56 -10.55
C GLY A 27 -3.06 3.13 -11.67
N ASP A 28 -2.57 2.33 -12.63
CA ASP A 28 -3.35 1.81 -13.76
C ASP A 28 -4.10 0.52 -13.44
N ILE A 29 -3.86 -0.12 -12.28
CA ILE A 29 -4.46 -1.42 -11.92
C ILE A 29 -6.00 -1.41 -12.02
N PRO A 30 -6.74 -0.44 -11.45
CA PRO A 30 -8.20 -0.46 -11.53
C PRO A 30 -8.69 -0.47 -12.97
N GLU A 31 -8.09 0.36 -13.82
CA GLU A 31 -8.54 0.60 -15.20
C GLU A 31 -8.05 -0.46 -16.20
N LEU A 32 -6.81 -0.93 -16.06
CA LEU A 32 -6.16 -1.83 -17.03
C LEU A 32 -6.14 -3.30 -16.61
N VAL A 33 -6.48 -3.63 -15.37
CA VAL A 33 -6.56 -5.03 -14.89
C VAL A 33 -7.94 -5.36 -14.37
N LEU A 34 -8.41 -4.65 -13.35
CA LEU A 34 -9.62 -5.05 -12.63
C LEU A 34 -10.88 -4.82 -13.47
N LEU A 35 -11.00 -3.64 -14.11
CA LEU A 35 -12.15 -3.31 -14.94
C LEU A 35 -12.31 -4.26 -16.15
N PRO A 36 -11.27 -4.63 -16.91
CA PRO A 36 -11.38 -5.65 -17.94
C PRO A 36 -11.88 -7.00 -17.42
N VAL A 37 -11.38 -7.47 -16.27
CA VAL A 37 -11.86 -8.71 -15.65
C VAL A 37 -13.32 -8.59 -15.28
N LEU A 38 -13.69 -7.50 -14.60
CA LEU A 38 -15.07 -7.23 -14.18
C LEU A 38 -16.04 -7.23 -15.36
N ARG A 39 -15.67 -6.62 -16.50
CA ARG A 39 -16.47 -6.63 -17.74
C ARG A 39 -16.68 -8.01 -18.34
N VAL A 40 -15.80 -8.97 -18.05
CA VAL A 40 -15.89 -10.36 -18.54
C VAL A 40 -16.74 -11.21 -17.61
N VAL A 41 -16.62 -11.00 -16.30
CA VAL A 41 -17.29 -11.85 -15.30
C VAL A 41 -18.66 -11.34 -14.87
N ALA A 42 -18.96 -10.05 -15.03
CA ALA A 42 -20.26 -9.49 -14.70
C ALA A 42 -21.31 -9.81 -15.77
N GLU A 43 -22.55 -10.07 -15.32
CA GLU A 43 -23.69 -10.32 -16.22
C GLU A 43 -24.09 -9.06 -17.01
N ASP A 44 -24.12 -7.91 -16.34
CA ASP A 44 -24.46 -6.62 -16.95
C ASP A 44 -23.22 -5.74 -17.15
N ARG A 45 -22.64 -5.85 -18.35
CA ARG A 45 -21.51 -5.02 -18.75
C ARG A 45 -21.86 -3.53 -18.84
N ALA A 46 -23.08 -3.17 -19.20
CA ALA A 46 -23.48 -1.77 -19.33
C ALA A 46 -23.54 -1.10 -17.95
N ALA A 47 -24.02 -1.83 -16.93
CA ALA A 47 -23.99 -1.37 -15.55
C ALA A 47 -22.55 -1.18 -15.04
N VAL A 48 -21.63 -2.10 -15.36
CA VAL A 48 -20.20 -1.95 -15.03
C VAL A 48 -19.61 -0.69 -15.66
N ASP A 49 -19.86 -0.47 -16.95
CA ASP A 49 -19.35 0.70 -17.67
C ASP A 49 -19.93 2.01 -17.13
N ALA A 50 -21.21 2.02 -16.75
CA ALA A 50 -21.86 3.16 -16.11
C ALA A 50 -21.25 3.45 -14.72
N GLY A 51 -21.10 2.43 -13.87
CA GLY A 51 -20.50 2.60 -12.55
C GLY A 51 -19.04 3.07 -12.60
N TRP A 52 -18.27 2.59 -13.59
CA TRP A 52 -16.91 3.08 -13.83
C TRP A 52 -16.92 4.54 -14.33
N ALA A 53 -17.86 4.92 -15.18
CA ALA A 53 -18.02 6.31 -15.59
C ALA A 53 -18.36 7.23 -14.40
N ASP A 54 -19.23 6.78 -13.50
CA ASP A 54 -19.62 7.53 -12.30
C ASP A 54 -18.46 7.74 -11.33
N ILE A 55 -17.63 6.71 -11.10
CA ILE A 55 -16.47 6.84 -10.20
C ILE A 55 -15.39 7.73 -10.81
N THR A 56 -15.15 7.63 -12.12
CA THR A 56 -14.14 8.44 -12.80
C THR A 56 -14.59 9.87 -13.06
N ALA A 57 -15.90 10.14 -13.16
CA ALA A 57 -16.44 11.49 -13.21
C ALA A 57 -16.13 12.30 -11.94
N GLN A 58 -15.90 11.64 -10.81
CA GLN A 58 -15.49 12.27 -9.55
C GLN A 58 -13.99 12.65 -9.52
N ARG A 59 -13.19 12.28 -10.54
CA ARG A 59 -11.77 12.64 -10.62
C ARG A 59 -11.59 14.16 -10.61
N THR A 60 -11.06 14.67 -9.52
CA THR A 60 -10.59 16.07 -9.42
C THR A 60 -9.41 16.32 -10.37
N ARG A 61 -9.57 17.31 -11.26
CA ARG A 61 -8.49 17.75 -12.16
C ARG A 61 -7.31 18.37 -11.39
N THR A 62 -6.11 18.22 -11.96
CA THR A 62 -4.92 18.90 -11.44
C THR A 62 -5.11 20.42 -11.49
N ARG A 63 -4.81 21.10 -10.39
CA ARG A 63 -4.83 22.57 -10.30
C ARG A 63 -3.42 23.13 -10.55
N LEU A 64 -3.34 24.27 -11.23
CA LEU A 64 -2.10 25.02 -11.37
C LEU A 64 -1.61 25.44 -9.97
N PHE A 65 -0.33 25.25 -9.68
CA PHE A 65 0.29 25.56 -8.36
C PHE A 65 -0.30 24.79 -7.16
N GLU A 66 -0.81 23.57 -7.38
CA GLU A 66 -1.27 22.70 -6.30
C GLU A 66 -0.13 22.36 -5.31
N PRO A 67 -0.28 22.61 -4.00
CA PRO A 67 0.74 22.24 -3.02
C PRO A 67 0.98 20.72 -3.00
N PRO A 68 2.21 20.25 -2.74
CA PRO A 68 2.57 18.83 -2.81
C PRO A 68 1.65 17.92 -1.99
N ARG A 69 1.32 18.32 -0.76
CA ARG A 69 0.37 17.58 0.10
C ARG A 69 -1.01 17.37 -0.54
N TRP A 70 -1.50 18.37 -1.27
CA TRP A 70 -2.80 18.31 -1.92
C TRP A 70 -2.72 17.50 -3.21
N SER A 71 -1.63 17.62 -3.97
CA SER A 71 -1.34 16.74 -5.12
C SER A 71 -1.31 15.28 -4.69
N TRP A 72 -0.54 14.98 -3.63
CA TRP A 72 -0.43 13.65 -3.06
C TRP A 72 -1.80 13.11 -2.65
N LYS A 73 -2.53 13.88 -1.83
CA LYS A 73 -3.85 13.46 -1.31
C LYS A 73 -4.83 13.20 -2.43
N ARG A 74 -4.88 14.09 -3.44
CA ARG A 74 -5.75 13.97 -4.60
C ARG A 74 -5.43 12.72 -5.42
N ARG A 75 -4.15 12.50 -5.77
CA ARG A 75 -3.73 11.39 -6.62
C ARG A 75 -3.93 10.04 -5.93
N TYR A 76 -3.46 9.93 -4.69
CA TYR A 76 -3.58 8.70 -3.94
C TYR A 76 -5.05 8.41 -3.59
N GLY A 77 -5.80 9.42 -3.15
CA GLY A 77 -7.23 9.27 -2.87
C GLY A 77 -8.08 8.93 -4.10
N GLN A 78 -7.70 9.39 -5.30
CA GLN A 78 -8.33 8.96 -6.55
C GLN A 78 -8.06 7.48 -6.84
N PHE A 79 -6.78 7.09 -6.80
CA PHE A 79 -6.37 5.70 -6.99
C PHE A 79 -7.08 4.75 -6.02
N VAL A 80 -7.07 5.08 -4.73
CA VAL A 80 -7.72 4.25 -3.69
C VAL A 80 -9.22 4.16 -3.91
N ARG A 81 -9.89 5.27 -4.25
CA ARG A 81 -11.34 5.26 -4.52
C ARG A 81 -11.70 4.35 -5.69
N GLU A 82 -10.94 4.44 -6.78
CA GLU A 82 -11.15 3.62 -7.97
C GLU A 82 -10.83 2.16 -7.70
N LEU A 83 -9.78 1.90 -6.92
CA LEU A 83 -9.39 0.56 -6.48
C LEU A 83 -10.47 -0.06 -5.58
N GLU A 84 -10.95 0.68 -4.57
CA GLU A 84 -12.02 0.24 -3.67
C GLU A 84 -13.29 -0.13 -4.45
N TRP A 85 -13.70 0.72 -5.38
CA TRP A 85 -14.88 0.46 -6.22
C TRP A 85 -14.69 -0.80 -7.06
N ALA A 86 -13.57 -0.92 -7.78
CA ALA A 86 -13.34 -2.05 -8.68
C ALA A 86 -13.26 -3.38 -7.93
N ILE A 87 -12.60 -3.42 -6.77
CA ILE A 87 -12.54 -4.62 -5.94
C ILE A 87 -13.92 -4.97 -5.38
N THR A 88 -14.67 -3.96 -4.91
CA THR A 88 -16.02 -4.17 -4.37
C THR A 88 -16.95 -4.78 -5.42
N GLU A 89 -16.95 -4.26 -6.65
CA GLU A 89 -17.75 -4.84 -7.72
C GLU A 89 -17.31 -6.27 -8.07
N LEU A 90 -16.00 -6.55 -8.10
CA LEU A 90 -15.50 -7.92 -8.32
C LEU A 90 -15.97 -8.89 -7.22
N THR A 91 -15.93 -8.46 -5.95
CA THR A 91 -16.38 -9.32 -4.82
C THR A 91 -17.87 -9.63 -4.83
N ARG A 92 -18.68 -8.90 -5.61
CA ARG A 92 -20.11 -9.21 -5.79
C ARG A 92 -20.35 -10.38 -6.73
N VAL A 93 -19.41 -10.67 -7.63
CA VAL A 93 -19.57 -11.64 -8.72
C VAL A 93 -18.52 -12.76 -8.70
N MET A 94 -17.49 -12.65 -7.87
CA MET A 94 -16.44 -13.65 -7.69
C MET A 94 -16.18 -13.92 -6.20
N PRO A 95 -15.68 -15.11 -5.84
CA PRO A 95 -15.25 -15.41 -4.47
C PRO A 95 -14.18 -14.42 -3.98
N ALA A 96 -14.31 -13.96 -2.73
CA ALA A 96 -13.40 -12.96 -2.16
C ALA A 96 -11.93 -13.39 -2.15
N GLU A 97 -11.65 -14.70 -2.00
CA GLU A 97 -10.30 -15.26 -2.07
C GLU A 97 -9.68 -15.08 -3.46
N ASP A 98 -10.43 -15.38 -4.53
CA ASP A 98 -9.97 -15.22 -5.91
C ASP A 98 -9.71 -13.74 -6.24
N VAL A 99 -10.60 -12.85 -5.78
CA VAL A 99 -10.41 -11.40 -5.93
C VAL A 99 -9.18 -10.94 -5.15
N THR A 100 -9.00 -11.44 -3.93
CA THR A 100 -7.82 -11.13 -3.11
C THR A 100 -6.55 -11.54 -3.85
N GLU A 101 -6.47 -12.75 -4.38
CA GLU A 101 -5.31 -13.23 -5.12
C GLU A 101 -5.05 -12.39 -6.38
N LEU A 102 -6.08 -12.14 -7.19
CA LEU A 102 -5.98 -11.32 -8.41
C LEU A 102 -5.40 -9.93 -8.11
N VAL A 103 -6.02 -9.23 -7.14
CA VAL A 103 -5.66 -7.85 -6.79
C VAL A 103 -4.27 -7.80 -6.20
N SER A 104 -4.02 -8.61 -5.16
CA SER A 104 -2.75 -8.58 -4.43
C SER A 104 -1.58 -8.99 -5.31
N SER A 105 -1.75 -9.98 -6.21
CA SER A 105 -0.70 -10.36 -7.16
C SER A 105 -0.46 -9.29 -8.23
N ALA A 106 -1.51 -8.63 -8.74
CA ALA A 106 -1.37 -7.54 -9.70
C ALA A 106 -0.64 -6.32 -9.08
N VAL A 107 -0.97 -5.96 -7.83
CA VAL A 107 -0.32 -4.89 -7.08
C VAL A 107 1.12 -5.28 -6.74
N ALA A 108 1.34 -6.47 -6.16
CA ALA A 108 2.66 -6.95 -5.78
C ALA A 108 3.62 -7.02 -6.97
N ALA A 109 3.16 -7.49 -8.13
CA ALA A 109 3.98 -7.54 -9.34
C ALA A 109 4.45 -6.13 -9.78
N ARG A 110 3.55 -5.13 -9.75
CA ARG A 110 3.88 -3.75 -10.09
C ARG A 110 4.77 -3.08 -9.04
N LEU A 111 4.51 -3.34 -7.75
CA LEU A 111 5.35 -2.87 -6.65
C LEU A 111 6.76 -3.45 -6.73
N ARG A 112 6.94 -4.76 -6.94
CA ARG A 112 8.26 -5.37 -7.14
C ARG A 112 9.00 -4.75 -8.33
N ARG A 113 8.29 -4.52 -9.45
CA ARG A 113 8.88 -3.86 -10.63
C ARG A 113 9.29 -2.42 -10.33
N TRP A 114 8.52 -1.69 -9.53
CA TRP A 114 8.85 -0.32 -9.11
C TRP A 114 10.04 -0.31 -8.13
N LEU A 115 10.05 -1.22 -7.16
CA LEU A 115 11.08 -1.36 -6.13
C LEU A 115 12.33 -2.10 -6.61
N ARG A 116 12.41 -2.55 -7.87
CA ARG A 116 13.48 -3.46 -8.36
C ARG A 116 14.92 -2.99 -8.07
N TYR A 117 15.15 -1.68 -7.98
CA TYR A 117 16.47 -1.12 -7.68
C TYR A 117 16.70 -0.89 -6.17
N VAL A 118 15.63 -0.92 -5.37
CA VAL A 118 15.66 -0.72 -3.91
C VAL A 118 15.63 -2.05 -3.16
N LEU A 119 14.95 -3.09 -3.69
CA LEU A 119 14.90 -4.42 -3.10
C LEU A 119 16.29 -5.02 -2.80
N PRO A 120 17.31 -4.89 -3.68
CA PRO A 120 18.66 -5.36 -3.35
C PRO A 120 19.28 -4.64 -2.13
N THR A 121 18.94 -3.37 -1.92
CA THR A 121 19.37 -2.64 -0.73
C THR A 121 18.70 -3.20 0.53
N PHE A 122 17.42 -3.59 0.46
CA PHE A 122 16.75 -4.27 1.56
C PHE A 122 17.38 -5.64 1.87
N GLU A 123 17.87 -6.38 0.87
CA GLU A 123 18.63 -7.62 1.12
C GLU A 123 19.89 -7.39 1.97
N SER A 124 20.51 -6.21 1.88
CA SER A 124 21.68 -5.87 2.71
C SER A 124 21.35 -5.73 4.20
N VAL A 125 20.08 -5.55 4.57
CA VAL A 125 19.61 -5.52 5.97
C VAL A 125 20.00 -6.79 6.72
N ARG A 126 20.07 -7.94 6.03
CA ARG A 126 20.49 -9.22 6.62
C ARG A 126 21.93 -9.20 7.15
N LEU A 127 22.75 -8.25 6.69
CA LEU A 127 24.14 -8.07 7.13
C LEU A 127 24.26 -7.07 8.28
N VAL A 128 23.18 -6.40 8.66
CA VAL A 128 23.17 -5.39 9.72
C VAL A 128 23.36 -6.09 11.08
N PRO A 129 24.30 -5.63 11.93
CA PRO A 129 24.46 -6.15 13.27
C PRO A 129 23.15 -6.08 14.06
N LYS A 130 22.84 -7.11 14.87
CA LYS A 130 21.57 -7.20 15.62
C LYS A 130 21.25 -5.95 16.45
N GLY A 131 22.26 -5.31 17.05
CA GLY A 131 22.08 -4.09 17.83
C GLY A 131 21.68 -2.86 16.99
N MET A 132 21.99 -2.83 15.70
CA MET A 132 21.64 -1.74 14.77
C MET A 132 20.36 -2.01 13.99
N TYR A 133 19.92 -3.28 13.94
CA TYR A 133 18.73 -3.70 13.18
C TYR A 133 17.49 -2.84 13.51
N PRO A 134 17.10 -2.63 14.79
CA PRO A 134 16.03 -1.72 15.16
C PRO A 134 16.06 -0.35 14.47
N SER A 135 17.20 0.34 14.51
CA SER A 135 17.33 1.69 13.93
C SER A 135 17.29 1.69 12.41
N VAL A 136 17.81 0.63 11.77
CA VAL A 136 17.72 0.47 10.31
C VAL A 136 16.27 0.21 9.89
N MET A 137 15.52 -0.59 10.65
CA MET A 137 14.10 -0.81 10.41
C MET A 137 13.28 0.45 10.64
N ASP A 138 13.55 1.21 11.71
CA ASP A 138 12.89 2.49 11.97
C ASP A 138 13.10 3.46 10.80
N ALA A 139 14.31 3.52 10.22
CA ALA A 139 14.59 4.32 9.03
C ALA A 139 13.87 3.79 7.77
N GLY A 140 13.83 2.47 7.58
CA GLY A 140 13.13 1.83 6.46
C GLY A 140 11.62 2.03 6.50
N VAL A 141 11.00 1.82 7.66
CA VAL A 141 9.57 2.07 7.91
C VAL A 141 9.26 3.56 7.76
N SER A 142 10.14 4.45 8.22
CA SER A 142 10.00 5.91 8.00
C SER A 142 9.99 6.31 6.53
N PHE A 143 10.57 5.49 5.65
CA PHE A 143 10.43 5.71 4.20
C PHE A 143 9.01 5.38 3.73
N ALA A 144 8.30 4.43 4.34
CA ALA A 144 6.94 4.06 3.96
C ALA A 144 5.88 5.12 4.33
N THR A 145 6.24 6.19 5.04
CA THR A 145 5.28 7.23 5.47
C THR A 145 4.60 7.93 4.30
N PHE A 146 5.24 8.00 3.12
CA PHE A 146 4.59 8.54 1.92
C PHE A 146 3.37 7.72 1.50
N LEU A 147 3.31 6.42 1.85
CA LEU A 147 2.28 5.49 1.40
C LEU A 147 1.17 5.30 2.43
N VAL A 148 1.54 5.14 3.71
CA VAL A 148 0.60 4.79 4.78
C VAL A 148 0.34 5.92 5.77
N GLY A 149 1.06 7.05 5.70
CA GLY A 149 0.94 8.14 6.65
C GLY A 149 1.94 8.03 7.81
N PRO A 150 1.73 8.76 8.92
CA PRO A 150 2.61 8.70 10.08
C PRO A 150 2.70 7.29 10.65
N ILE A 151 3.91 6.82 10.90
CA ILE A 151 4.19 5.51 11.51
C ILE A 151 5.10 5.75 12.70
N HIS A 152 4.80 5.12 13.83
CA HIS A 152 5.62 5.22 15.03
C HIS A 152 5.76 3.87 15.71
N ARG A 153 6.95 3.58 16.22
CA ARG A 153 7.22 2.33 16.90
C ARG A 153 6.57 2.35 18.29
N THR A 154 5.83 1.30 18.60
CA THR A 154 5.15 1.14 19.89
C THR A 154 5.81 0.08 20.77
N GLY A 155 6.60 -0.83 20.20
CA GLY A 155 7.30 -1.83 20.99
C GLY A 155 8.17 -2.80 20.22
N VAL A 156 8.60 -3.83 20.95
CA VAL A 156 9.33 -5.00 20.45
C VAL A 156 8.77 -6.22 21.15
N GLU A 157 8.38 -7.24 20.38
CA GLU A 157 7.90 -8.51 20.90
C GLU A 157 9.06 -9.41 21.34
N ALA A 158 8.77 -10.49 22.06
CA ALA A 158 9.79 -11.34 22.68
C ALA A 158 10.72 -12.04 21.67
N ASP A 159 10.24 -12.28 20.46
CA ASP A 159 11.00 -12.87 19.35
C ASP A 159 11.87 -11.84 18.59
N GLY A 160 11.78 -10.56 18.94
CA GLY A 160 12.47 -9.47 18.26
C GLY A 160 11.65 -8.81 17.15
N THR A 161 10.37 -9.16 16.96
CA THR A 161 9.46 -8.48 16.05
C THR A 161 9.25 -7.03 16.48
N LEU A 162 9.41 -6.10 15.53
CA LEU A 162 9.20 -4.68 15.78
C LEU A 162 7.76 -4.32 15.50
N VAL A 163 7.11 -3.64 16.45
CA VAL A 163 5.70 -3.26 16.34
C VAL A 163 5.60 -1.76 16.13
N TYR A 164 4.84 -1.39 15.10
CA TYR A 164 4.56 -0.01 14.72
C TYR A 164 3.06 0.23 14.67
N ASP A 165 2.65 1.43 15.07
CA ASP A 165 1.28 1.91 14.94
C ASP A 165 1.17 2.97 13.85
N ILE A 166 0.12 2.84 13.04
CA ILE A 166 -0.28 3.75 11.97
C ILE A 166 -1.69 4.23 12.33
N PRO A 167 -1.83 5.33 13.08
CA PRO A 167 -3.12 5.70 13.68
C PRO A 167 -4.13 6.19 12.65
N GLU A 168 -3.64 6.78 11.55
CA GLU A 168 -4.44 7.34 10.47
C GLU A 168 -3.88 6.89 9.12
N CYS A 169 -4.19 5.64 8.74
CA CYS A 169 -3.70 5.05 7.50
C CYS A 169 -4.18 5.84 6.28
N ALA A 170 -3.23 6.24 5.43
CA ALA A 170 -3.47 6.96 4.19
C ALA A 170 -4.38 6.21 3.20
N MET A 171 -4.44 4.88 3.28
CA MET A 171 -5.41 4.07 2.52
C MET A 171 -6.86 4.49 2.86
N HIS A 172 -7.10 4.99 4.06
CA HIS A 172 -8.43 5.46 4.46
C HIS A 172 -8.55 6.98 4.38
N THR A 173 -7.58 7.71 4.94
CA THR A 173 -7.68 9.17 5.10
C THR A 173 -7.52 9.96 3.80
N SER A 174 -6.95 9.35 2.75
CA SER A 174 -6.78 10.01 1.45
C SER A 174 -8.10 10.24 0.70
N VAL A 175 -9.08 9.35 0.86
CA VAL A 175 -10.38 9.41 0.15
C VAL A 175 -11.34 10.42 0.77
N SER A 176 -11.09 10.85 2.02
CA SER A 176 -11.96 11.77 2.78
C SER A 176 -13.43 11.29 2.83
N ALA A 177 -13.63 9.98 2.90
CA ALA A 177 -14.94 9.34 3.03
C ALA A 177 -15.22 9.06 4.52
N PRO A 178 -16.51 8.97 4.92
CA PRO A 178 -16.88 8.60 6.29
C PRO A 178 -16.60 7.13 6.61
N GLU A 179 -16.51 6.29 5.57
CA GLU A 179 -16.33 4.85 5.69
C GLU A 179 -14.89 4.44 5.32
N ALA A 180 -14.38 3.42 6.00
CA ALA A 180 -13.08 2.84 5.71
C ALA A 180 -13.13 2.04 4.40
N GLN A 181 -12.13 2.27 3.56
CA GLN A 181 -11.89 1.58 2.29
C GLN A 181 -11.39 0.15 2.57
N THR A 182 -12.33 -0.73 2.85
CA THR A 182 -12.09 -2.06 3.41
C THR A 182 -11.38 -2.96 2.40
N ASN A 183 -11.88 -3.01 1.17
CA ASN A 183 -11.42 -3.95 0.16
C ASN A 183 -10.03 -3.60 -0.38
N SER A 184 -9.79 -2.32 -0.67
CA SER A 184 -8.47 -1.82 -1.07
C SER A 184 -7.46 -1.90 0.07
N CYS A 185 -7.87 -1.76 1.33
CA CYS A 185 -6.99 -2.00 2.48
C CYS A 185 -6.58 -3.47 2.60
N LEU A 186 -7.54 -4.40 2.63
CA LEU A 186 -7.25 -5.81 2.84
C LEU A 186 -6.56 -6.45 1.62
N MET A 187 -7.05 -6.19 0.42
CA MET A 187 -6.61 -6.88 -0.80
C MET A 187 -5.53 -6.10 -1.56
N GLY A 188 -5.66 -4.77 -1.61
CA GLY A 188 -4.75 -3.89 -2.34
C GLY A 188 -3.51 -3.46 -1.57
N CYS A 189 -3.63 -3.27 -0.25
CA CYS A 189 -2.52 -2.88 0.62
C CYS A 189 -1.94 -4.09 1.36
N LYS A 190 -2.66 -4.65 2.34
CA LYS A 190 -2.19 -5.72 3.22
C LYS A 190 -1.69 -6.92 2.42
N ALA A 191 -2.59 -7.59 1.69
CA ALA A 191 -2.23 -8.81 0.97
C ALA A 191 -1.13 -8.58 -0.08
N ALA A 192 -1.13 -7.42 -0.74
CA ALA A 192 -0.10 -7.08 -1.73
C ALA A 192 1.27 -6.84 -1.07
N CYS A 193 1.33 -6.04 0.00
CA CYS A 193 2.56 -5.74 0.71
C CYS A 193 3.14 -7.00 1.38
N GLU A 194 2.31 -7.83 2.01
CA GLU A 194 2.73 -9.11 2.60
C GLU A 194 3.22 -10.10 1.55
N LYS A 195 2.70 -10.07 0.31
CA LYS A 195 3.30 -10.81 -0.82
C LYS A 195 4.67 -10.25 -1.21
N VAL A 196 4.84 -8.92 -1.27
CA VAL A 196 6.13 -8.30 -1.65
C VAL A 196 7.21 -8.58 -0.59
N PHE A 197 6.81 -8.51 0.67
CA PHE A 197 7.63 -8.58 1.85
C PHE A 197 7.24 -9.79 2.70
N ASP A 198 7.27 -10.97 2.08
CA ASP A 198 6.91 -12.21 2.74
C ASP A 198 7.96 -12.66 3.78
N ARG A 199 7.68 -13.78 4.45
CA ARG A 199 8.57 -14.40 5.44
C ARG A 199 9.98 -14.70 4.93
N ASP A 200 10.14 -14.90 3.63
CA ASP A 200 11.39 -15.27 2.98
C ASP A 200 12.15 -14.03 2.47
N SER A 201 11.54 -12.85 2.58
CA SER A 201 12.16 -11.56 2.27
C SER A 201 13.17 -11.12 3.35
N ALA A 202 13.97 -10.11 3.03
CA ALA A 202 14.87 -9.48 4.01
C ALA A 202 14.15 -8.55 5.00
N PHE A 203 12.86 -8.29 4.78
CA PHE A 203 12.07 -7.37 5.58
C PHE A 203 10.63 -7.90 5.69
N PRO A 204 10.39 -9.03 6.38
CA PRO A 204 9.05 -9.62 6.44
C PRO A 204 8.06 -8.70 7.15
N LEU A 205 6.92 -8.44 6.51
CA LEU A 205 5.88 -7.56 7.02
C LEU A 205 4.59 -8.34 7.29
N GLU A 206 3.92 -7.95 8.37
CA GLU A 206 2.54 -8.32 8.66
C GLU A 206 1.76 -7.04 9.00
N PHE A 207 0.63 -6.83 8.33
CA PHE A 207 -0.25 -5.70 8.56
C PHE A 207 -1.51 -6.16 9.28
N ASP A 208 -1.94 -5.44 10.30
CA ASP A 208 -3.14 -5.73 11.08
C ASP A 208 -4.04 -4.48 11.10
N PRO A 209 -4.90 -4.29 10.08
CA PRO A 209 -5.77 -3.13 9.96
C PRO A 209 -6.84 -3.10 11.05
N HIS A 210 -7.05 -1.94 11.68
CA HIS A 210 -8.01 -1.77 12.77
C HIS A 210 -9.42 -1.44 12.25
N LEU A 211 -9.94 -2.20 11.29
CA LEU A 211 -11.26 -1.96 10.70
C LEU A 211 -12.39 -2.16 11.73
N PRO A 212 -13.47 -1.35 11.70
CA PRO A 212 -13.78 -0.27 10.75
C PRO A 212 -13.10 1.07 11.05
N GLY A 213 -12.19 1.11 12.03
CA GLY A 213 -11.31 2.26 12.26
C GLY A 213 -10.34 2.49 11.10
N LEU A 214 -9.59 3.60 11.18
CA LEU A 214 -8.70 4.05 10.11
C LEU A 214 -7.22 3.71 10.37
N GLY A 215 -6.94 3.01 11.47
CA GLY A 215 -5.60 2.67 11.89
C GLY A 215 -5.10 1.33 11.33
N CYS A 216 -3.83 1.04 11.54
CA CYS A 216 -3.20 -0.25 11.23
C CYS A 216 -2.01 -0.48 12.15
N THR A 217 -1.83 -1.70 12.62
CA THR A 217 -0.57 -2.15 13.21
C THR A 217 0.31 -2.75 12.11
N LEU A 218 1.59 -2.42 12.11
CA LEU A 218 2.60 -3.03 11.25
C LEU A 218 3.59 -3.78 12.13
N ARG A 219 3.75 -5.08 11.88
CA ARG A 219 4.79 -5.91 12.47
C ARG A 219 5.89 -6.14 11.44
N VAL A 220 7.13 -5.88 11.84
CA VAL A 220 8.33 -6.19 11.05
C VAL A 220 9.04 -7.34 11.75
N HIS A 221 8.95 -8.55 11.18
CA HIS A 221 9.56 -9.72 11.80
C HIS A 221 11.07 -9.75 11.53
N PRO A 222 11.86 -10.37 12.42
CA PRO A 222 13.26 -10.63 12.15
C PRO A 222 13.41 -11.44 10.86
N ALA A 223 14.31 -11.01 9.97
CA ALA A 223 14.62 -11.78 8.78
C ALA A 223 15.20 -13.15 9.17
N ALA A 224 14.68 -14.21 8.55
CA ALA A 224 15.26 -15.55 8.71
C ALA A 224 16.74 -15.55 8.26
N PRO A 225 17.62 -16.32 8.94
CA PRO A 225 18.97 -16.55 8.46
C PRO A 225 18.93 -17.16 7.06
N ARG A 226 19.78 -16.70 6.13
CA ARG A 226 19.89 -17.34 4.80
C ARG A 226 20.29 -18.80 4.99
N ASP A 227 19.44 -19.71 4.52
CA ASP A 227 19.79 -21.12 4.43
C ASP A 227 20.88 -21.27 3.35
N THR A 228 22.13 -21.36 3.81
CA THR A 228 23.32 -21.32 2.95
C THR A 228 23.48 -22.59 2.12
N ARG A 229 22.60 -23.59 2.31
CA ARG A 229 22.61 -24.86 1.60
C ARG A 229 21.96 -24.82 0.22
N ALA A 230 21.14 -23.81 -0.09
CA ALA A 230 20.46 -23.70 -1.39
C ALA A 230 21.32 -23.05 -2.49
N ALA A 231 22.53 -22.54 -2.17
CA ALA A 231 23.40 -21.84 -3.12
C ALA A 231 24.47 -22.74 -3.78
N ILE A 232 24.44 -24.07 -3.53
CA ILE A 232 25.40 -25.06 -4.08
C ILE A 232 24.66 -26.22 -4.75
N ALA A 233 23.51 -25.97 -5.38
CA ALA A 233 22.80 -26.94 -6.22
C ALA A 233 22.62 -26.39 -7.63
#